data_AF-A0A9E0TYB6-F1
#
_entry.id   AF-A0A9E0TYB6-F1
#
_cell.length_a   1.000
_cell.length_b   1.000
_cell.length_c   1.000
_cell.angle_alpha   90.00
_cell.angle_beta   90.00
_cell.angle_gamma   90.00
#
_symmetry.space_group_name_H-M   'P 1'
#
loop_
_entity.id
_entity.type
_entity.pdbx_description
1 polymer ?
#
loop_
_entity_poly.entity_id
_entity_poly.type
_entity_poly.pdbx_seq_one_letter_code
_entity_poly.pdbx_strand_id
1 'polypeptide(L)'
;MQNLGSEPHLKEALTQAGFTNITIVKESKVFSHDTQEAWWDSLWTHAIRAQLEQLSSADLESLKREAFSKLGDGPVKDQRNAILALATRMEL
;
A
#
# COMPACT_ATOMS: atom_id res chain seq x y z
N MET A 1 -8.78 -12.30 -8.54
CA MET A 1 -7.44 -11.74 -8.29
C MET A 1 -7.08 -12.06 -6.84
N GLN A 2 -6.04 -12.85 -6.58
CA GLN A 2 -5.63 -13.17 -5.19
C GLN A 2 -5.10 -11.90 -4.52
N ASN A 3 -5.51 -11.66 -3.27
CA ASN A 3 -5.00 -10.55 -2.47
C ASN A 3 -3.63 -10.92 -1.88
N LEU A 4 -2.55 -10.54 -2.58
CA LEU A 4 -1.17 -10.72 -2.14
C LEU A 4 -0.76 -9.77 -0.99
N GLY A 5 -1.66 -8.91 -0.51
CA GLY A 5 -1.40 -7.97 0.57
C GLY A 5 -1.33 -8.61 1.97
N SER A 6 -1.40 -9.94 2.06
CA SER A 6 -1.18 -10.67 3.31
C SER A 6 -0.05 -11.69 3.17
N GLU A 7 0.69 -11.87 4.25
CA GLU A 7 1.79 -12.83 4.31
C GLU A 7 1.37 -14.27 3.97
N PRO A 8 0.23 -14.81 4.47
CA PRO A 8 -0.19 -16.17 4.12
C PRO A 8 -0.43 -16.36 2.62
N HIS A 9 -1.14 -15.43 1.97
CA HIS A 9 -1.43 -15.53 0.54
C HIS A 9 -0.18 -15.36 -0.32
N LEU A 10 0.73 -14.47 0.08
CA LEU A 10 2.00 -14.27 -0.63
C LEU A 10 2.89 -15.52 -0.52
N LYS A 11 2.95 -16.14 0.66
CA LYS A 11 3.71 -17.38 0.87
C LYS A 11 3.15 -18.53 0.04
N GLU A 12 1.83 -18.68 0.03
CA GLU A 12 1.14 -19.69 -0.76
C GLU A 12 1.42 -19.51 -2.26
N ALA A 13 1.24 -18.29 -2.79
CA ALA A 13 1.49 -17.97 -4.19
C ALA A 13 2.93 -18.26 -4.61
N LEU A 14 3.92 -17.86 -3.79
CA LEU A 14 5.33 -18.14 -4.05
C LEU A 14 5.64 -19.65 -4.03
N THR A 15 5.03 -20.38 -3.11
CA THR A 15 5.20 -21.84 -3.01
C THR A 15 4.62 -22.55 -4.24
N GLN A 16 3.41 -22.16 -4.67
CA GLN A 16 2.76 -22.68 -5.88
C GLN A 16 3.55 -22.35 -7.16
N ALA A 17 4.27 -21.22 -7.18
CA ALA A 17 5.15 -20.84 -8.27
C ALA A 17 6.53 -21.54 -8.25
N GLY A 18 6.75 -22.49 -7.32
CA GLY A 18 7.97 -23.28 -7.22
C GLY A 18 9.15 -22.59 -6.54
N PHE A 19 8.92 -21.46 -5.87
CA PHE A 19 9.95 -20.84 -5.06
C PHE A 19 10.16 -21.60 -3.75
N THR A 20 11.42 -21.63 -3.31
CA THR A 20 11.89 -22.23 -2.06
C THR A 20 12.57 -21.18 -1.19
N ASN A 21 12.88 -21.51 0.06
CA ASN A 21 13.51 -20.60 1.03
C ASN A 21 12.78 -19.25 1.20
N ILE A 22 11.44 -19.28 1.18
CA ILE A 22 10.60 -18.09 1.24
C ILE A 22 10.67 -17.46 2.64
N THR A 23 11.25 -16.26 2.70
CA THR A 23 11.25 -15.38 3.87
C THR A 23 10.37 -14.18 3.58
N ILE A 24 9.40 -13.91 4.45
CA ILE A 24 8.54 -12.75 4.35
C ILE A 24 8.82 -11.83 5.54
N VAL A 25 9.05 -10.56 5.25
CA VAL A 25 9.27 -9.52 6.25
C VAL A 25 8.18 -8.47 6.08
N LYS A 26 7.65 -8.00 7.21
CA LYS A 26 6.75 -6.84 7.25
C LYS A 26 7.54 -5.66 7.75
N GLU A 27 7.58 -4.62 6.94
CA GLU A 27 8.12 -3.34 7.35
C GLU A 27 6.98 -2.37 7.53
N SER A 28 7.06 -1.58 8.59
CA SER A 28 6.11 -0.52 8.85
C SER A 28 6.86 0.79 8.97
N LYS A 29 6.41 1.79 8.20
CA LYS A 29 7.02 3.11 8.20
C LYS A 29 5.97 4.16 8.46
N VAL A 30 6.28 5.05 9.40
CA VAL A 30 5.48 6.24 9.67
C VAL A 30 5.96 7.35 8.75
N PHE A 31 5.03 7.97 8.04
CA PHE A 31 5.26 9.18 7.28
C PHE A 31 4.55 10.33 8.00
N SER A 32 5.19 11.50 7.99
CA SER A 32 4.62 12.71 8.54
C SER A 32 4.49 13.72 7.41
N HIS A 33 3.32 14.33 7.32
CA HIS A 33 2.98 15.33 6.31
C HIS A 33 2.53 16.60 7.03
N ASP A 34 3.02 17.74 6.59
CA ASP A 34 2.77 19.01 7.27
C ASP A 34 1.30 19.45 7.18
N THR A 35 0.61 19.06 6.10
CA THR A 35 -0.81 19.38 5.85
C THR A 35 -1.58 18.18 5.31
N GLN A 36 -2.91 18.28 5.32
CA GLN A 36 -3.80 17.29 4.70
C GLN A 36 -3.57 17.20 3.18
N GLU A 37 -3.26 18.32 2.51
CA GLU A 37 -2.90 18.35 1.10
C GLU A 37 -1.60 17.59 0.83
N ALA A 38 -0.57 17.82 1.63
CA ALA A 38 0.69 17.09 1.48
C ALA A 38 0.48 15.57 1.64
N TRP A 39 -0.37 15.17 2.58
CA TRP A 39 -0.77 13.77 2.74
C TRP A 39 -1.52 13.25 1.50
N TRP A 40 -2.50 14.00 0.97
CA TRP A 40 -3.25 13.60 -0.23
C TRP A 40 -2.35 13.44 -1.45
N ASP A 41 -1.47 14.41 -1.69
CA ASP A 41 -0.52 14.40 -2.80
C ASP A 41 0.44 13.20 -2.70
N SER A 42 0.81 12.81 -1.47
CA SER A 42 1.63 11.62 -1.24
C SER A 42 0.98 10.31 -1.69
N LEU A 43 -0.36 10.24 -1.80
CA LEU A 43 -1.06 9.03 -2.26
C LEU A 43 -0.83 8.78 -3.76
N TRP A 44 -0.55 9.82 -4.53
CA TRP A 44 -0.30 9.75 -5.98
C TRP A 44 1.11 9.28 -6.35
N THR A 45 2.00 9.13 -5.37
CA THR A 45 3.39 8.69 -5.62
C THR A 45 3.63 7.22 -5.22
N HIS A 46 2.64 6.56 -4.64
CA HIS A 46 2.76 5.22 -4.07
C HIS A 46 1.80 4.22 -4.72
N ALA A 47 1.79 2.98 -4.22
CA ALA A 47 0.94 1.88 -4.70
C ALA A 47 -0.57 2.19 -4.73
N ILE A 48 -1.02 3.24 -4.03
CA ILE A 48 -2.41 3.69 -3.96
C ILE A 48 -2.84 4.41 -5.25
N ARG A 49 -1.90 4.99 -6.01
CA ARG A 49 -2.17 5.70 -7.28
C ARG A 49 -3.07 4.90 -8.23
N ALA A 50 -2.76 3.63 -8.45
CA ALA A 50 -3.49 2.78 -9.39
C ALA A 50 -4.96 2.56 -8.99
N GLN A 51 -5.29 2.69 -7.71
CA GLN A 51 -6.68 2.64 -7.23
C GLN A 51 -7.37 3.99 -7.42
N LEU A 52 -6.67 5.09 -7.15
CA LEU A 52 -7.19 6.44 -7.33
C LEU A 52 -7.48 6.75 -8.81
N GLU A 53 -6.65 6.25 -9.73
CA GLU A 53 -6.86 6.41 -11.18
C GLU A 53 -8.11 5.70 -11.73
N GLN A 54 -8.71 4.77 -10.97
CA GLN A 54 -9.96 4.09 -11.37
C GLN A 54 -11.22 4.89 -11.01
N LEU A 55 -11.08 5.93 -10.20
CA LEU A 55 -12.21 6.75 -9.75
C LEU A 55 -12.51 7.87 -10.75
N SER A 56 -13.78 8.23 -10.87
CA SER A 56 -14.16 9.44 -11.60
C SER A 56 -13.67 10.68 -10.86
N SER A 57 -13.57 11.82 -11.55
CA SER A 57 -13.21 13.09 -10.91
C SER A 57 -14.18 13.47 -9.78
N ALA A 58 -15.47 13.16 -9.93
CA ALA A 58 -16.46 13.44 -8.90
C ALA A 58 -16.26 12.58 -7.65
N ASP A 59 -15.92 11.30 -7.85
CA ASP A 59 -15.64 10.36 -6.76
C ASP A 59 -14.34 10.70 -6.04
N LEU A 60 -13.30 11.11 -6.77
CA LEU A 60 -12.04 11.59 -6.19
C LEU A 60 -12.25 12.81 -5.30
N GLU A 61 -13.03 13.79 -5.76
CA GLU A 61 -13.35 14.98 -4.98
C GLU A 61 -14.19 14.66 -3.74
N SER A 62 -15.13 13.71 -3.86
CA SER A 62 -15.90 13.23 -2.71
C SER A 62 -15.01 12.53 -1.68
N LEU A 63 -14.14 11.62 -2.14
CA LEU A 63 -13.19 10.89 -1.31
C LEU A 63 -12.22 11.84 -0.60
N LYS A 64 -11.69 12.85 -1.30
CA LYS A 64 -10.81 13.86 -0.72
C LYS A 64 -11.49 14.61 0.41
N ARG A 65 -12.72 15.09 0.20
CA ARG A 65 -13.50 15.79 1.24
C ARG A 65 -13.78 14.90 2.44
N GLU A 66 -14.13 13.63 2.21
CA GLU A 66 -14.36 12.67 3.30
C GLU A 66 -13.07 12.38 4.08
N ALA A 67 -11.94 12.24 3.40
CA ALA A 67 -10.65 12.06 4.06
C ALA A 67 -10.29 13.30 4.90
N PHE A 68 -10.46 14.50 4.33
CA PHE A 68 -10.11 15.76 4.99
C PHE A 68 -10.99 16.04 6.21
N SER A 69 -12.27 15.64 6.19
CA SER A 69 -13.15 15.80 7.36
C SER A 69 -12.79 14.88 8.53
N LYS A 70 -12.08 13.78 8.26
CA LYS A 70 -11.58 12.83 9.27
C LYS A 70 -10.19 13.20 9.77
N LEU A 71 -9.41 13.90 8.94
CA LEU A 71 -8.13 14.46 9.30
C LEU A 71 -8.39 15.78 10.06
N GLY A 72 -7.60 16.06 11.10
CA GLY A 72 -7.63 17.38 11.75
C GLY A 72 -6.81 18.40 10.96
N ASP A 73 -6.90 19.69 11.32
CA ASP A 73 -6.15 20.78 10.65
C ASP A 73 -4.63 20.75 10.87
N GLY A 74 -4.13 19.77 11.63
CA GLY A 74 -2.71 19.63 11.96
C GLY A 74 -1.95 18.65 11.06
N PRO A 75 -0.66 18.43 11.36
CA PRO A 75 0.17 17.47 10.64
C PRO A 75 -0.46 16.07 10.64
N VAL A 76 -0.45 15.43 9.48
CA VAL A 76 -0.98 14.08 9.30
C VAL A 76 0.14 13.07 9.46
N LYS A 77 -0.07 12.08 10.32
CA LYS A 77 0.80 10.91 10.42
C LYS A 77 0.08 9.70 9.87
N ASP A 78 0.66 9.04 8.88
CA ASP A 78 0.15 7.77 8.37
C ASP A 78 1.20 6.67 8.48
N GLN A 79 0.74 5.46 8.76
CA GLN A 79 1.56 4.27 8.87
C GLN A 79 1.32 3.42 7.63
N ARG A 80 2.37 3.18 6.84
CA ARG A 80 2.30 2.33 5.66
C ARG A 80 3.05 1.04 5.92
N ASN A 81 2.44 -0.06 5.52
CA ASN A 81 3.03 -1.39 5.64
C ASN A 81 3.48 -1.86 4.26
N ALA A 82 4.71 -2.36 4.21
CA ALA A 82 5.24 -3.09 3.07
C ALA A 82 5.42 -4.56 3.47
N ILE A 83 5.07 -5.46 2.55
CA ILE A 83 5.39 -6.88 2.67
C ILE A 83 6.49 -7.14 1.65
N LEU A 84 7.66 -7.55 2.14
CA LEU A 84 8.79 -7.94 1.31
C LEU A 84 8.92 -9.46 1.36
N ALA A 85 9.03 -10.10 0.19
CA ALA A 85 9.32 -11.52 0.10
C ALA A 85 10.67 -11.74 -0.58
N LEU A 86 11.52 -12.52 0.09
CA LEU A 86 12.78 -13.03 -0.43
C LEU A 86 12.60 -14.52 -0.65
N ALA A 87 12.79 -14.98 -1.87
CA ALA A 87 12.66 -16.40 -2.20
C ALA A 87 13.62 -16.77 -3.32
N THR A 88 14.05 -18.03 -3.35
CA THR A 88 14.96 -18.57 -4.36
C THR A 88 14.24 -19.58 -5.23
N ARG A 89 14.59 -19.68 -6.50
CA ARG A 89 14.18 -20.79 -7.36
C ARG A 89 15.42 -21.33 -8.05
N MET A 90 15.67 -22.63 -7.96
CA MET A 90 16.68 -23.26 -8.81
C MET A 90 16.03 -23.57 -10.15
N GLU A 91 16.60 -23.05 -11.22
CA GLU A 91 16.27 -23.53 -12.56
C GLU A 91 17.15 -24.75 -12.83
N LEU A 92 16.49 -25.89 -13.09
CA LEU A 92 17.15 -27.11 -13.58
C LEU A 92 17.40 -27.00 -15.08
#